data_AF-A0A2E3K8W3-F1
#
_entry.id   AF-A0A2E3K8W3-F1
#
_cell.length_a   1.000
_cell.length_b   1.000
_cell.length_c   1.000
_cell.angle_alpha   90.00
_cell.angle_beta   90.00
_cell.angle_gamma   90.00
#
_symmetry.space_group_name_H-M   'P 1'
#
loop_
_entity.id
_entity.type
_entity.pdbx_description
1 polymer ?
#
loop_
_entity_poly.entity_id
_entity_poly.type
_entity_poly.pdbx_seq_one_letter_code
_entity_poly.pdbx_strand_id
1 'polypeptide(L)'
;MSKKLMLWIYIRRVCFNRLIYVMTIFSLSACGDSRSIVGLHKQSPDEFEVITRAPLSLPPDYSLRAPAPGKQRPQEKTIRSAARDELIKSTLKTEKTGVLHRKGIKTNSPGEAALLTRAEALNADDSIREKISLESNALIKANKDLLAKLLFWKEAEKPGVAIDQMQEAKRIREARAEGKSINQGDVPSIKRKKRGFFEGIF
;
A
#
# COMPACT_ATOMS: atom_id res chain seq x y z
N MET A 1 19.92 -5.98 56.40
CA MET A 1 19.74 -5.86 54.94
C MET A 1 21.08 -5.45 54.33
N SER A 2 21.73 -6.32 53.56
CA SER A 2 23.17 -6.21 53.25
C SER A 2 23.47 -5.11 52.23
N LYS A 3 24.50 -4.28 52.48
CA LYS A 3 24.97 -3.18 51.60
C LYS A 3 25.21 -3.62 50.15
N LYS A 4 25.51 -4.90 49.94
CA LYS A 4 25.68 -5.53 48.61
C LYS A 4 24.39 -5.50 47.78
N LEU A 5 23.23 -5.64 48.41
CA LEU A 5 21.93 -5.62 47.73
C LEU A 5 21.58 -4.20 47.24
N MET A 6 21.84 -3.18 48.06
CA MET A 6 21.65 -1.78 47.66
C MET A 6 22.58 -1.36 46.52
N LEU A 7 23.85 -1.77 46.56
CA LEU A 7 24.81 -1.45 45.51
C LEU A 7 24.43 -2.12 44.18
N TRP A 8 23.96 -3.37 44.21
CA TRP A 8 23.50 -4.09 43.02
C TRP A 8 22.24 -3.46 42.40
N ILE A 9 21.28 -3.04 43.23
CA ILE A 9 20.08 -2.32 42.77
C ILE A 9 20.45 -0.96 42.17
N TYR A 10 21.39 -0.24 42.79
CA TYR A 10 21.85 1.05 42.30
C TYR A 10 22.57 0.94 40.95
N ILE A 11 23.50 -0.02 40.81
CA ILE A 11 24.21 -0.28 39.55
C ILE A 11 23.22 -0.70 38.45
N ARG A 12 22.28 -1.60 38.75
CA ARG A 12 21.26 -2.05 37.80
C ARG A 12 20.36 -0.88 37.36
N ARG A 13 20.02 0.04 38.25
CA ARG A 13 19.21 1.23 37.94
C ARG A 13 19.97 2.26 37.12
N VAL A 14 21.25 2.49 37.41
CA VAL A 14 22.11 3.42 36.65
C VAL A 14 22.41 2.88 35.26
N CYS A 15 22.73 1.59 35.13
CA CYS A 15 22.94 0.94 33.83
C CYS A 15 21.67 0.95 32.98
N PHE A 16 20.51 0.67 33.57
CA PHE A 16 19.23 0.69 32.85
C PHE A 16 18.89 2.12 32.35
N ASN A 17 19.11 3.14 33.17
CA ASN A 17 18.81 4.52 32.78
C ASN A 17 19.77 5.03 31.68
N ARG A 18 21.06 4.65 31.73
CA ARG A 18 22.01 4.95 30.66
C ARG A 18 21.66 4.21 29.35
N LEU A 19 21.18 2.98 29.44
CA LEU A 19 20.79 2.19 28.28
C LEU A 19 19.55 2.79 27.59
N ILE A 20 18.60 3.32 28.36
CA ILE A 20 17.45 4.06 27.82
C ILE A 20 17.94 5.28 27.03
N TYR A 21 18.82 6.10 27.62
CA TYR A 21 19.36 7.30 26.96
C TYR A 21 20.05 7.00 25.62
N VAL A 22 20.83 5.91 25.56
CA VAL A 22 21.50 5.49 24.31
C VAL A 22 20.49 5.04 23.25
N MET A 23 19.43 4.35 23.66
CA MET A 23 18.39 3.85 22.75
C MET A 23 17.55 5.00 22.15
N THR A 24 17.25 6.04 22.94
CA THR A 24 16.54 7.24 22.44
C THR A 24 17.35 7.96 21.38
N ILE A 25 18.66 8.13 21.57
CA ILE A 25 19.53 8.79 20.59
C ILE A 25 19.58 8.00 19.27
N PHE A 26 19.64 6.66 19.35
CA PHE A 26 19.65 5.80 18.17
C PHE A 26 18.33 5.85 17.38
N SER A 27 17.20 5.99 18.08
CA SER A 27 15.87 6.07 17.45
C SER A 27 15.67 7.35 16.63
N LEU A 28 16.27 8.47 17.02
CA LEU A 28 16.19 9.72 16.25
C LEU A 28 16.99 9.65 14.93
N SER A 29 18.07 8.87 14.89
CA SER A 29 18.89 8.67 13.67
C SER A 29 18.16 7.92 12.56
N ALA A 30 17.12 7.15 12.87
CA ALA A 30 16.40 6.34 11.89
C ALA A 30 15.31 7.11 11.10
N CYS A 31 14.97 8.34 11.52
CA CYS A 31 13.86 9.08 10.92
C CYS A 31 14.26 9.90 9.66
N GLY A 32 15.55 10.04 9.37
CA GLY A 32 16.07 10.92 8.31
C GLY A 32 15.63 10.54 6.89
N ASP A 33 15.53 9.24 6.60
CA ASP A 33 15.26 8.74 5.23
C ASP A 33 13.77 8.63 4.89
N SER A 34 12.87 8.80 5.87
CA SER A 34 11.41 8.73 5.66
C SER A 34 10.86 9.83 4.74
N ARG A 35 11.60 10.93 4.56
CA ARG A 35 11.18 12.08 3.75
C ARG A 35 11.11 11.79 2.26
N SER A 36 11.94 10.87 1.77
CA SER A 36 11.93 10.44 0.35
C SER A 36 10.66 9.64 0.02
N ILE A 37 10.18 8.82 0.96
CA ILE A 37 8.98 7.99 0.83
C ILE A 37 7.69 8.81 0.91
N VAL A 38 7.69 9.90 1.70
CA VAL A 38 6.52 10.79 1.87
C VAL A 38 6.37 11.80 0.71
N GLY A 39 7.24 11.73 -0.31
CA GLY A 39 7.15 12.60 -1.49
C GLY A 39 7.47 14.07 -1.21
N LEU A 40 8.14 14.35 -0.09
CA LEU A 40 8.63 15.69 0.25
C LEU A 40 9.79 16.14 -0.64
N HIS A 41 10.39 15.21 -1.39
CA HIS A 41 11.43 15.50 -2.37
C HIS A 41 10.84 15.57 -3.78
N LYS A 42 11.03 16.70 -4.46
CA LYS A 42 10.65 16.87 -5.88
C LYS A 42 11.59 16.03 -6.74
N GLN A 43 11.09 14.92 -7.29
CA GLN A 43 11.75 14.22 -8.39
C GLN A 43 11.33 14.91 -9.70
N SER A 44 12.12 15.89 -10.16
CA SER A 44 11.99 16.37 -11.54
C SER A 44 12.57 15.32 -12.50
N PRO A 45 11.93 15.08 -13.65
CA PRO A 45 12.52 14.27 -14.71
C PRO A 45 13.89 14.84 -15.11
N ASP A 46 14.86 13.95 -15.36
CA ASP A 46 16.20 14.33 -15.77
C ASP A 46 16.17 14.85 -17.22
N GLU A 47 16.47 16.13 -17.39
CA GLU A 47 16.48 16.82 -18.67
C GLU A 47 17.67 16.44 -19.56
N PHE A 48 18.64 15.69 -19.02
CA PHE A 48 19.80 15.17 -19.75
C PHE A 48 19.76 13.66 -19.96
N GLU A 49 18.65 12.99 -19.61
CA GLU A 49 18.51 11.55 -19.84
C GLU A 49 18.47 11.22 -21.34
N VAL A 50 19.53 10.56 -21.81
CA VAL A 50 19.62 10.13 -23.22
C VAL A 50 18.88 8.81 -23.39
N ILE A 51 17.72 8.87 -24.04
CA ILE A 51 16.97 7.67 -24.42
C ILE A 51 17.69 6.95 -25.56
N THR A 52 18.11 5.71 -25.33
CA THR A 52 18.74 4.88 -26.36
C THR A 52 17.71 4.43 -27.39
N ARG A 53 17.97 4.68 -28.68
CA ARG A 53 17.16 4.15 -29.78
C ARG A 53 17.52 2.69 -30.07
N ALA A 54 16.56 1.93 -30.59
CA ALA A 54 16.81 0.55 -31.00
C ALA A 54 17.94 0.51 -32.07
N PRO A 55 18.89 -0.45 -31.96
CA PRO A 55 19.98 -0.56 -32.92
C PRO A 55 19.43 -0.92 -34.31
N LEU A 56 20.00 -0.30 -35.34
CA LEU A 56 19.60 -0.57 -36.72
C LEU A 56 20.26 -1.88 -37.18
N SER A 57 19.48 -2.96 -37.26
CA SER A 57 19.91 -4.16 -37.97
C SER A 57 19.57 -3.99 -39.45
N LEU A 58 20.58 -4.08 -40.31
CA LEU A 58 20.38 -4.10 -41.75
C LEU A 58 19.92 -5.51 -42.15
N PRO A 59 18.74 -5.67 -42.75
CA PRO A 59 18.37 -6.95 -43.34
C PRO A 59 19.30 -7.27 -44.53
N PRO A 60 19.53 -8.56 -44.83
CA PRO A 60 20.42 -8.99 -45.93
C PRO A 60 19.95 -8.51 -47.31
N ASP A 61 18.65 -8.24 -47.46
CA ASP A 61 18.07 -7.69 -48.69
C ASP A 61 17.88 -6.17 -48.56
N TYR A 62 18.60 -5.43 -49.40
CA TYR A 62 18.64 -3.95 -49.44
C TYR A 62 17.50 -3.32 -50.24
N SER A 63 16.44 -4.07 -50.58
CA SER A 63 15.37 -3.61 -51.49
C SER A 63 14.33 -2.70 -50.82
N LEU A 64 14.75 -1.86 -49.87
CA LEU A 64 13.86 -0.91 -49.19
C LEU A 64 13.83 0.41 -49.95
N ARG A 65 12.62 0.87 -50.30
CA ARG A 65 12.40 2.21 -50.84
C ARG A 65 12.83 3.24 -49.80
N ALA A 66 13.64 4.22 -50.21
CA ALA A 66 14.10 5.26 -49.32
C ALA A 66 12.90 5.91 -48.58
N PRO A 67 12.95 6.01 -47.24
CA PRO A 67 11.88 6.64 -46.49
C PRO A 67 11.77 8.10 -46.89
N ALA A 68 10.55 8.56 -47.15
CA ALA A 68 10.32 9.96 -47.50
C ALA A 68 10.69 10.88 -46.31
N PRO A 69 11.39 12.00 -46.55
CA PRO A 69 11.75 12.94 -45.49
C PRO A 69 10.47 13.43 -44.79
N GLY A 70 10.48 13.41 -43.45
CA GLY A 70 9.37 13.88 -42.61
C GLY A 70 8.31 12.84 -42.24
N LYS A 71 8.36 11.61 -42.76
CA LYS A 71 7.46 10.53 -42.28
C LYS A 71 7.96 9.92 -40.98
N GLN A 72 7.03 9.62 -40.07
CA GLN A 72 7.32 8.97 -38.78
C GLN A 72 7.98 7.60 -39.02
N ARG A 73 9.11 7.36 -38.36
CA ARG A 73 9.83 6.09 -38.47
C ARG A 73 9.00 4.98 -37.81
N PRO A 74 8.74 3.84 -38.48
CA PRO A 74 7.98 2.74 -37.90
C PRO A 74 8.62 2.14 -36.64
N GLN A 75 9.95 2.23 -36.53
CA GLN A 75 10.72 1.68 -35.41
C GLN A 75 10.78 2.64 -34.20
N GLU A 76 10.40 3.91 -34.36
CA GLU A 76 10.48 4.93 -33.32
C GLU A 76 9.17 4.95 -32.53
N LYS A 77 9.11 4.18 -31.45
CA LYS A 77 8.00 4.24 -30.48
C LYS A 77 7.95 5.63 -29.85
N THR A 78 6.76 6.21 -29.77
CA THR A 78 6.56 7.46 -29.03
C THR A 78 6.77 7.25 -27.53
N ILE A 79 7.26 8.25 -26.81
CA ILE A 79 7.45 8.19 -25.34
C ILE A 79 6.13 7.80 -24.64
N ARG A 80 5.01 8.37 -25.12
CA ARG A 80 3.68 8.06 -24.60
C ARG A 80 3.28 6.58 -24.80
N SER A 81 3.65 5.97 -25.93
CA SER A 81 3.40 4.54 -26.16
C SER A 81 4.30 3.66 -25.30
N ALA A 82 5.57 4.02 -25.12
CA ALA A 82 6.49 3.27 -24.25
C ALA A 82 6.04 3.31 -22.77
N ALA A 83 5.62 4.49 -22.29
CA ALA A 83 5.08 4.65 -20.95
C ALA A 83 3.78 3.84 -20.75
N ARG A 84 2.89 3.83 -21.75
CA ARG A 84 1.69 2.99 -21.71
C ARG A 84 2.01 1.50 -21.68
N ASP A 85 2.96 1.04 -22.50
CA ASP A 85 3.39 -0.36 -22.50
C ASP A 85 3.93 -0.77 -21.11
N GLU A 86 4.68 0.10 -20.44
CA GLU A 86 5.20 -0.18 -19.09
C GLU A 86 4.10 -0.13 -18.01
N LEU A 87 3.15 0.79 -18.11
CA LEU A 87 1.96 0.83 -17.23
C LEU A 87 1.06 -0.40 -17.42
N ILE A 88 0.90 -0.86 -18.67
CA ILE A 88 0.15 -2.09 -18.97
C ILE A 88 0.92 -3.31 -18.44
N LYS A 89 2.24 -3.34 -18.60
CA LYS A 89 3.08 -4.42 -18.06
C LYS A 89 3.09 -4.44 -16.53
N SER A 90 3.03 -3.29 -15.87
CA SER A 90 2.94 -3.21 -14.41
C SER A 90 1.56 -3.64 -13.90
N THR A 91 0.47 -3.26 -14.58
CA THR A 91 -0.90 -3.71 -14.24
C THR A 91 -1.11 -5.21 -14.49
N LEU A 92 -0.56 -5.76 -15.58
CA LEU A 92 -0.55 -7.20 -15.84
C LEU A 92 0.33 -7.99 -14.86
N LYS A 93 1.38 -7.38 -14.29
CA LYS A 93 2.12 -7.95 -13.16
C LYS A 93 1.26 -7.98 -11.89
N THR A 94 0.42 -6.98 -11.67
CA THR A 94 -0.52 -6.92 -10.53
C THR A 94 -1.64 -7.95 -10.62
N GLU A 95 -2.12 -8.31 -11.82
CA GLU A 95 -3.09 -9.41 -11.97
C GLU A 95 -2.43 -10.80 -11.87
N LYS A 96 -1.16 -10.93 -12.30
CA LYS A 96 -0.37 -12.17 -12.11
C LYS A 96 0.16 -12.35 -10.68
N THR A 97 -0.04 -11.38 -9.78
CA THR A 97 0.20 -11.56 -8.34
C THR A 97 -0.98 -12.19 -7.59
N GLY A 98 -1.99 -12.72 -8.29
CA GLY A 98 -3.07 -13.51 -7.70
C GLY A 98 -2.86 -15.04 -7.71
N VAL A 99 -1.99 -15.57 -8.57
CA VAL A 99 -1.63 -17.01 -8.57
C VAL A 99 -0.20 -17.14 -9.06
N LEU A 100 0.75 -17.26 -8.14
CA LEU A 100 2.12 -17.67 -8.44
C LEU A 100 2.12 -19.14 -8.86
N HIS A 101 1.80 -19.41 -10.13
CA HIS A 101 2.12 -20.70 -10.72
C HIS A 101 3.62 -20.72 -11.05
N ARG A 102 4.47 -20.89 -10.03
CA ARG A 102 5.90 -21.11 -10.22
C ARG A 102 6.08 -22.54 -10.70
N LYS A 103 6.10 -22.73 -12.02
CA LYS A 103 6.57 -23.96 -12.64
C LYS A 103 8.08 -24.13 -12.38
N GLY A 104 8.43 -24.64 -11.21
CA GLY A 104 9.76 -25.09 -10.79
C GLY A 104 10.82 -24.00 -10.74
N ILE A 105 11.68 -24.03 -9.74
CA ILE A 105 12.93 -23.26 -9.73
C ILE A 105 13.78 -23.80 -10.88
N LYS A 106 13.69 -23.19 -12.07
CA LYS A 106 14.62 -23.47 -13.16
C LYS A 106 15.96 -22.85 -12.79
N THR A 107 16.86 -23.64 -12.22
CA THR A 107 18.26 -23.26 -12.03
C THR A 107 18.87 -23.04 -13.41
N ASN A 108 19.19 -21.79 -13.76
CA ASN A 108 19.63 -21.47 -15.12
C ASN A 108 21.14 -21.67 -15.30
N SER A 109 21.90 -21.82 -14.20
CA SER A 109 23.34 -22.10 -14.23
C SER A 109 23.80 -23.08 -13.13
N PRO A 110 24.92 -23.80 -13.34
CA PRO A 110 25.51 -24.68 -12.32
C PRO A 110 25.92 -23.93 -11.04
N GLY A 111 26.37 -22.68 -11.17
CA GLY A 111 26.75 -21.85 -10.02
C GLY A 111 25.54 -21.44 -9.18
N GLU A 112 24.41 -21.14 -9.81
CA GLU A 112 23.14 -20.86 -9.12
C GLU A 112 22.66 -22.09 -8.33
N ALA A 113 22.76 -23.29 -8.92
CA ALA A 113 22.43 -24.53 -8.22
C ALA A 113 23.29 -24.76 -6.97
N ALA A 114 24.61 -24.53 -7.06
CA ALA A 114 25.53 -24.68 -5.93
C ALA A 114 25.25 -23.68 -4.78
N LEU A 115 24.87 -22.44 -5.12
CA LEU A 115 24.47 -21.44 -4.13
C LEU A 115 23.14 -21.81 -3.45
N LEU A 116 22.15 -22.28 -4.22
CA LEU A 116 20.85 -22.69 -3.68
C LEU A 116 20.95 -23.93 -2.80
N THR A 117 21.82 -24.89 -3.15
CA THR A 117 22.12 -26.04 -2.28
C THR A 117 22.74 -25.60 -0.97
N ARG A 118 23.68 -24.64 -1.01
CA ARG A 118 24.35 -24.13 0.20
C ARG A 118 23.42 -23.28 1.07
N ALA A 119 22.46 -22.59 0.45
CA ALA A 119 21.45 -21.80 1.13
C ALA A 119 20.21 -22.62 1.55
N GLU A 120 20.20 -23.93 1.30
CA GLU A 120 19.05 -24.84 1.54
C GLU A 120 17.73 -24.34 0.92
N ALA A 121 17.83 -23.51 -0.12
CA ALA A 121 16.70 -22.80 -0.72
C ALA A 121 15.96 -23.63 -1.78
N LEU A 122 16.38 -24.89 -2.01
CA LEU A 122 15.75 -25.81 -2.95
C LEU A 122 14.35 -26.27 -2.50
N ASN A 123 14.09 -26.28 -1.18
CA ASN A 123 12.85 -26.77 -0.59
C ASN A 123 12.02 -25.64 0.05
N ALA A 124 12.13 -24.41 -0.45
CA ALA A 124 11.36 -23.30 0.07
C ALA A 124 9.84 -23.51 -0.17
N ASP A 125 9.03 -23.26 0.85
CA ASP A 125 7.57 -23.30 0.74
C ASP A 125 7.09 -22.19 -0.22
N ASP A 126 6.44 -22.58 -1.31
CA ASP A 126 5.91 -21.65 -2.31
C ASP A 126 4.82 -20.71 -1.73
N SER A 127 4.13 -21.16 -0.68
CA SER A 127 3.08 -20.41 0.01
C SER A 127 3.59 -19.50 1.12
N ILE A 128 4.92 -19.41 1.35
CA ILE A 128 5.48 -18.65 2.48
C ILE A 128 5.05 -17.18 2.50
N ARG A 129 4.89 -16.56 1.32
CA ARG A 129 4.44 -15.17 1.20
C ARG A 129 2.98 -15.01 1.63
N GLU A 130 2.14 -15.97 1.28
CA GLU A 130 0.74 -15.99 1.70
C GLU A 130 0.64 -16.18 3.21
N LYS A 131 1.39 -17.13 3.77
CA LYS A 131 1.46 -17.39 5.20
C LYS A 131 1.91 -16.16 5.99
N ILE A 132 3.01 -15.51 5.59
CA ILE A 132 3.48 -14.25 6.19
C ILE A 132 2.42 -13.15 6.08
N SER A 133 1.73 -13.04 4.95
CA SER A 133 0.68 -12.03 4.77
C SER A 133 -0.49 -12.27 5.71
N LEU A 134 -0.94 -13.51 5.85
CA LEU A 134 -2.00 -13.89 6.78
C LEU A 134 -1.61 -13.61 8.24
N GLU A 135 -0.41 -14.02 8.64
CA GLU A 135 0.13 -13.78 9.98
C GLU A 135 0.28 -12.28 10.26
N SER A 136 0.83 -11.51 9.33
CA SER A 136 0.99 -10.06 9.46
C SER A 136 -0.35 -9.35 9.56
N ASN A 137 -1.33 -9.74 8.75
CA ASN A 137 -2.68 -9.18 8.80
C ASN A 137 -3.38 -9.47 10.13
N ALA A 138 -3.21 -10.68 10.67
CA ALA A 138 -3.75 -11.05 11.98
C ALA A 138 -3.17 -10.17 13.10
N LEU A 139 -1.85 -9.95 13.11
CA LEU A 139 -1.17 -9.09 14.08
C LEU A 139 -1.59 -7.62 13.98
N ILE A 140 -1.75 -7.10 12.76
CA ILE A 140 -2.23 -5.72 12.53
C ILE A 140 -3.65 -5.55 13.09
N LYS A 141 -4.54 -6.54 12.91
CA LYS A 141 -5.90 -6.48 13.44
C LYS A 141 -5.94 -6.52 14.97
N ALA A 142 -5.13 -7.39 15.59
CA ALA A 142 -5.03 -7.48 17.05
C ALA A 142 -4.56 -6.15 17.68
N ASN A 143 -3.54 -5.52 17.09
CA ASN A 143 -3.04 -4.22 17.57
C ASN A 143 -4.05 -3.08 17.42
N LYS A 144 -4.84 -3.07 16.33
CA LYS A 144 -5.88 -2.06 16.13
C LYS A 144 -6.95 -2.10 17.22
N ASP A 145 -7.32 -3.29 17.70
CA ASP A 145 -8.35 -3.42 18.75
C ASP A 145 -7.84 -2.90 20.11
N LEU A 146 -6.61 -3.25 20.48
CA LEU A 146 -5.96 -2.71 21.68
C LEU A 146 -5.77 -1.19 21.60
N LEU A 147 -5.28 -0.71 20.46
CA LEU A 147 -5.05 0.72 20.25
C LEU A 147 -6.36 1.49 20.19
N ALA A 148 -7.42 0.94 19.58
CA ALA A 148 -8.76 1.52 19.59
C ALA A 148 -9.33 1.58 21.00
N LYS A 149 -9.15 0.54 21.82
CA LYS A 149 -9.57 0.55 23.23
C LYS A 149 -8.83 1.61 24.06
N LEU A 150 -7.56 1.86 23.76
CA LEU A 150 -6.79 2.93 24.39
C LEU A 150 -7.17 4.33 23.89
N LEU A 151 -7.34 4.50 22.57
CA LEU A 151 -7.71 5.79 21.97
C LEU A 151 -9.15 6.19 22.31
N PHE A 152 -10.06 5.23 22.25
CA PHE A 152 -11.49 5.37 22.52
C PHE A 152 -11.84 4.76 23.88
N TRP A 153 -11.01 5.05 24.90
CA TRP A 153 -11.23 4.63 26.29
C TRP A 153 -12.50 5.21 26.92
N LYS A 154 -13.12 6.19 26.27
CA LYS A 154 -14.36 6.85 26.67
C LYS A 154 -15.48 6.34 25.78
N GLU A 155 -16.65 6.16 26.37
CA GLU A 155 -17.86 5.68 25.69
C GLU A 155 -18.08 6.43 24.38
N ALA A 156 -18.18 5.67 23.29
CA ALA A 156 -18.41 6.21 21.96
C ALA A 156 -19.76 6.92 21.92
N GLU A 157 -19.75 8.15 21.44
CA GLU A 157 -20.97 8.90 21.19
C GLU A 157 -21.87 8.09 20.25
N LYS A 158 -23.16 7.99 20.58
CA LYS A 158 -24.11 7.17 19.82
C LYS A 158 -24.05 7.61 18.36
N PRO A 159 -23.80 6.70 17.40
CA PRO A 159 -23.72 7.06 16.00
C PRO A 159 -25.00 7.79 15.59
N GLY A 160 -24.84 8.93 14.91
CA GLY A 160 -25.96 9.72 14.42
C GLY A 160 -26.89 8.87 13.55
N VAL A 161 -28.18 9.21 13.55
CA VAL A 161 -29.16 8.51 12.71
C VAL A 161 -28.90 8.89 11.25
N ALA A 162 -28.78 7.88 10.38
CA ALA A 162 -28.60 8.11 8.94
C ALA A 162 -29.80 8.85 8.35
N ILE A 163 -29.53 9.96 7.66
CA ILE A 163 -30.52 10.79 6.97
C ILE A 163 -30.87 10.13 5.63
N ASP A 164 -32.15 10.15 5.24
CA ASP A 164 -32.57 9.73 3.91
C ASP A 164 -32.21 10.83 2.91
N GLN A 165 -31.15 10.59 2.13
CA GLN A 165 -30.60 11.54 1.18
C GLN A 165 -31.62 11.99 0.14
N MET A 166 -32.51 11.10 -0.31
CA MET A 166 -33.48 11.40 -1.36
C MET A 166 -34.62 12.26 -0.83
N GLN A 167 -35.16 11.89 0.33
CA GLN A 167 -36.23 12.66 0.95
C GLN A 167 -35.74 14.04 1.41
N GLU A 168 -34.52 14.13 1.95
CA GLU A 168 -33.94 15.41 2.35
C GLU A 168 -33.68 16.32 1.14
N ALA A 169 -33.17 15.77 0.03
CA ALA A 169 -33.00 16.53 -1.20
C ALA A 169 -34.34 17.06 -1.73
N LYS A 170 -35.43 16.29 -1.58
CA LYS A 170 -36.79 16.74 -1.96
C LYS A 170 -37.26 17.89 -1.08
N ARG A 171 -37.14 17.76 0.25
CA ARG A 171 -37.49 18.81 1.22
C ARG A 171 -36.78 20.13 0.94
N ILE A 172 -35.47 20.06 0.66
CA ILE A 172 -34.67 21.26 0.36
C ILE A 172 -35.16 21.96 -0.92
N ARG A 173 -35.57 21.21 -1.95
CA ARG A 173 -36.10 21.81 -3.19
C ARG A 173 -37.43 22.51 -2.96
N GLU A 174 -38.34 21.88 -2.21
CA GLU A 174 -39.65 22.44 -1.85
C GLU A 174 -39.48 23.71 -0.98
N ALA A 175 -38.63 23.65 0.05
CA ALA A 175 -38.35 24.79 0.92
C ALA A 175 -37.78 25.99 0.15
N ARG A 176 -36.89 25.74 -0.83
CA ARG A 176 -36.36 26.80 -1.71
C ARG A 176 -37.44 27.39 -2.64
N ALA A 177 -38.33 26.57 -3.17
CA ALA A 177 -39.43 27.03 -4.02
C ALA A 177 -40.42 27.91 -3.24
N GLU A 178 -40.62 27.61 -1.96
CA GLU A 178 -41.51 28.36 -1.05
C GLU A 178 -40.82 29.55 -0.37
N GLY A 179 -39.52 29.78 -0.60
CA GLY A 179 -38.76 30.85 0.03
C GLY A 179 -38.52 30.67 1.54
N LYS A 180 -38.73 29.46 2.09
CA LYS A 180 -38.52 29.12 3.50
C LYS A 180 -37.04 28.85 3.79
N SER A 181 -36.64 29.02 5.05
CA SER A 181 -35.28 28.70 5.49
C SER A 181 -35.02 27.17 5.52
N ILE A 182 -33.81 26.74 5.15
CA ILE A 182 -33.44 25.31 5.05
C ILE A 182 -33.46 24.60 6.42
N ASN A 183 -33.30 25.36 7.51
CA ASN A 183 -33.21 24.83 8.88
C ASN A 183 -34.58 24.62 9.56
N GLN A 184 -35.69 24.91 8.87
CA GLN A 184 -37.03 24.66 9.39
C GLN A 184 -37.58 23.32 8.91
N GLY A 185 -38.07 22.52 9.86
CA GLY A 185 -38.74 21.24 9.63
C GLY A 185 -37.95 20.02 10.09
N ASP A 186 -38.65 18.89 10.16
CA ASP A 186 -38.06 17.61 10.54
C ASP A 186 -37.20 17.03 9.41
N VAL A 187 -36.00 16.55 9.75
CA VAL A 187 -35.09 15.90 8.80
C VAL A 187 -35.50 14.43 8.62
N PRO A 188 -35.81 13.97 7.39
CA PRO A 188 -36.20 12.59 7.14
C PRO A 188 -35.03 11.66 7.42
N SER A 189 -35.21 10.76 8.39
CA SER A 189 -34.19 9.80 8.82
C SER A 189 -34.59 8.37 8.49
N ILE A 190 -33.59 7.56 8.13
CA ILE A 190 -33.76 6.15 7.77
C ILE A 190 -34.02 5.35 9.05
N LYS A 191 -35.29 5.16 9.39
CA LYS A 191 -35.70 4.22 10.44
C LYS A 191 -35.69 2.81 9.87
N ARG A 192 -34.68 2.01 10.21
CA ARG A 192 -34.73 0.57 9.94
C ARG A 192 -35.87 -0.04 10.74
N LYS A 193 -36.87 -0.62 10.05
CA LYS A 193 -37.89 -1.45 10.70
C LYS A 193 -37.17 -2.61 11.38
N LYS A 194 -37.42 -2.78 12.69
CA LYS A 194 -36.91 -3.96 13.42
C LYS A 194 -37.58 -5.17 12.81
N ARG A 195 -36.79 -6.10 12.26
CA ARG A 195 -37.31 -7.38 11.78
C ARG A 195 -38.01 -8.09 12.93
N GLY A 196 -39.22 -8.60 12.68
CA GLY A 196 -39.92 -9.44 13.64
C GLY A 196 -39.13 -10.73 13.88
N PHE A 197 -39.26 -11.33 15.07
CA PHE A 197 -38.57 -12.58 15.44
C PHE A 197 -38.77 -13.72 14.43
N PHE A 198 -39.88 -13.69 13.67
CA PHE A 198 -40.26 -14.71 12.69
C PHE A 198 -40.08 -14.29 11.21
N GLU A 199 -39.60 -13.09 10.91
CA GLU A 199 -39.57 -12.50 9.55
C GLU A 199 -38.41 -13.03 8.66
N GLY A 200 -37.71 -14.07 9.10
CA GLY A 200 -36.60 -14.72 8.37
C GLY A 200 -36.61 -16.25 8.45
N ILE A 201 -37.74 -16.84 8.83
CA ILE A 201 -37.91 -18.30 9.00
C ILE A 201 -38.84 -18.88 7.89
N PHE A 202 -39.42 -18.04 7.03
CA PHE A 202 -40.20 -18.43 5.86
C PHE A 202 -39.66 -17.77 4.59
#